data_AF-A0A7K2ZBN9-F1
#
_entry.id   AF-A0A7K2ZBN9-F1
#
_cell.length_a   1.000
_cell.length_b   1.000
_cell.length_c   1.000
_cell.angle_alpha   90.00
_cell.angle_beta   90.00
_cell.angle_gamma   90.00
#
_symmetry.space_group_name_H-M   'P 1'
#
loop_
_entity.id
_entity.type
_entity.pdbx_description
1 polymer ?
#
loop_
_entity_poly.entity_id
_entity_poly.type
_entity_poly.pdbx_seq_one_letter_code
_entity_poly.pdbx_strand_id
1 'polypeptide(L)'
;MPKVTARDALAYSLKRDQAQFAEEAERLAKQAAYIAANPPADGRSVSGDITRLMQEAAFLLKRAVTIEAGLEAVGLLNAEAESTE
;
A
#
# COMPACT_ATOMS: atom_id res chain seq x y z
N MET A 1 3.38 -32.84 -4.78
CA MET A 1 3.39 -31.41 -4.43
C MET A 1 2.19 -30.76 -5.10
N PRO A 2 1.34 -30.00 -4.38
CA PRO A 2 0.26 -29.26 -5.03
C PRO A 2 0.86 -28.27 -6.04
N LYS A 3 0.24 -28.18 -7.22
CA LYS A 3 0.70 -27.32 -8.31
C LYS A 3 0.27 -25.88 -7.99
N VAL A 4 1.24 -25.01 -7.68
CA VAL A 4 0.97 -23.58 -7.45
C VAL A 4 0.54 -22.94 -8.76
N THR A 5 -0.64 -22.33 -8.78
CA THR A 5 -1.15 -21.62 -9.97
C THR A 5 -0.68 -20.17 -10.00
N ALA A 6 -0.78 -19.51 -11.16
CA ALA A 6 -0.51 -18.08 -11.27
C ALA A 6 -1.42 -17.24 -10.33
N ARG A 7 -2.68 -17.67 -10.18
CA ARG A 7 -3.63 -17.10 -9.21
C ARG A 7 -3.09 -17.22 -7.79
N ASP A 8 -2.65 -18.40 -7.37
CA ASP A 8 -2.17 -18.63 -5.99
C ASP A 8 -0.95 -17.76 -5.69
N ALA A 9 -0.03 -17.67 -6.64
CA ALA A 9 1.17 -16.83 -6.53
C ALA A 9 0.80 -15.34 -6.41
N LEU A 10 -0.12 -14.87 -7.26
CA LEU A 10 -0.58 -13.48 -7.26
C LEU A 10 -1.32 -13.14 -5.96
N ALA A 11 -2.26 -13.98 -5.52
CA ALA A 11 -3.01 -13.78 -4.28
C ALA A 11 -2.08 -13.76 -3.05
N TYR A 12 -1.07 -14.63 -3.02
CA TYR A 12 -0.08 -14.63 -1.95
C TYR A 12 0.76 -13.34 -1.94
N SER A 13 1.21 -12.88 -3.11
CA SER A 13 1.95 -11.62 -3.22
C SER A 13 1.12 -10.44 -2.73
N LEU A 14 -0.14 -10.34 -3.18
CA LEU A 14 -1.05 -9.26 -2.79
C LEU A 14 -1.31 -9.23 -1.29
N LYS A 15 -1.46 -10.39 -0.65
CA LYS A 15 -1.60 -10.47 0.81
C LYS A 15 -0.39 -9.87 1.54
N ARG A 16 0.82 -10.15 1.05
CA ARG A 16 2.04 -9.56 1.60
C ARG A 16 2.10 -8.05 1.35
N ASP A 17 1.74 -7.61 0.15
CA ASP A 17 1.72 -6.19 -0.20
C ASP A 17 0.70 -5.40 0.61
N GLN A 18 -0.48 -5.97 0.90
CA GLN A 18 -1.47 -5.39 1.79
C GLN A 18 -0.95 -5.20 3.22
N ALA A 19 -0.26 -6.21 3.76
CA ALA A 19 0.34 -6.12 5.09
C ALA A 19 1.41 -5.03 5.16
N GLN A 20 2.31 -4.99 4.17
CA GLN A 20 3.35 -3.96 4.09
C GLN A 20 2.76 -2.56 3.89
N PHE A 21 1.73 -2.43 3.06
CA PHE A 21 1.02 -1.17 2.86
C PHE A 21 0.42 -0.67 4.19
N ALA A 22 -0.21 -1.54 4.97
CA ALA A 22 -0.80 -1.17 6.26
C ALA A 22 0.26 -0.68 7.26
N GLU A 23 1.39 -1.37 7.37
CA GLU A 23 2.51 -0.97 8.23
C GLU A 23 3.10 0.38 7.82
N GLU A 24 3.31 0.59 6.51
CA GLU A 24 3.85 1.84 5.98
C GLU A 24 2.87 3.02 6.17
N ALA A 25 1.57 2.78 5.98
CA ALA A 25 0.53 3.77 6.22
C ALA A 25 0.44 4.16 7.70
N GLU A 26 0.55 3.21 8.62
CA GLU A 26 0.60 3.48 10.05
C GLU A 26 1.83 4.31 10.42
N ARG A 27 3.00 3.96 9.87
CA ARG A 27 4.25 4.72 10.07
C ARG A 27 4.11 6.17 9.59
N LEU A 28 3.51 6.38 8.42
CA LEU A 28 3.27 7.72 7.88
C LEU A 28 2.32 8.52 8.78
N ALA A 29 1.25 7.90 9.26
CA ALA A 29 0.31 8.54 10.20
C ALA A 29 0.99 8.96 11.51
N LYS A 30 1.86 8.12 12.07
CA LYS A 30 2.67 8.45 13.26
C LYS A 30 3.60 9.64 13.01
N GLN A 31 4.26 9.69 11.85
CA GLN A 31 5.11 10.81 11.48
C GLN A 31 4.33 12.12 11.34
N ALA A 32 3.16 12.07 10.69
CA ALA A 32 2.28 13.23 10.56
C ALA A 32 1.82 13.74 11.93
N ALA A 33 1.41 12.85 12.83
CA ALA A 33 1.04 13.19 14.20
C ALA A 33 2.21 13.80 14.98
N TYR A 34 3.42 13.26 14.83
CA TYR A 34 4.61 13.79 15.47
C TYR A 34 4.92 15.23 14.99
N ILE A 35 4.84 15.49 13.69
CA ILE A 35 5.07 16.83 13.12
C ILE A 35 4.01 17.81 13.63
N ALA A 36 2.75 17.41 13.67
CA ALA A 36 1.67 18.25 14.20
C ALA A 36 1.84 18.57 15.69
N ALA A 37 2.32 17.60 16.49
CA ALA A 37 2.57 17.77 17.92
C ALA A 37 3.84 18.58 18.25
N ASN A 38 4.79 18.67 17.30
CA ASN A 38 6.05 19.38 17.47
C ASN A 38 6.18 20.51 16.44
N PRO A 39 5.33 21.56 16.53
CA PRO A 39 5.48 22.72 15.67
C PRO A 39 6.88 23.33 15.88
N PRO A 40 7.55 23.74 14.81
CA PRO A 40 8.93 24.19 14.91
C PRO A 40 9.03 25.44 15.79
N ALA A 41 9.98 25.44 16.71
CA ALA A 41 10.41 26.66 17.39
C ALA A 41 11.05 27.64 16.38
N ASP A 42 11.12 28.92 16.75
CA ASP A 42 11.62 30.01 15.90
C ASP A 42 12.87 29.61 15.11
N GLY A 43 12.76 29.67 13.77
CA GLY A 43 13.87 29.42 12.83
C GLY A 43 13.88 28.06 12.13
N ARG A 44 13.01 27.09 12.48
CA ARG A 44 12.88 25.81 11.74
C ARG A 44 11.61 25.81 10.86
N SER A 45 11.70 25.39 9.61
CA SER A 45 10.54 25.33 8.70
C SER A 45 9.99 23.90 8.61
N VAL A 46 8.68 23.74 8.81
CA VAL A 46 7.94 22.47 8.56
C VAL A 46 7.73 22.16 7.08
N SER A 47 8.07 23.09 6.16
CA SER A 47 7.79 22.92 4.72
C SER A 47 8.43 21.66 4.12
N GLY A 48 9.66 21.33 4.52
CA GLY A 48 10.37 20.13 4.06
C GLY A 48 9.77 18.84 4.59
N ASP A 49 9.34 18.83 5.86
CA ASP A 49 8.69 17.67 6.48
C ASP A 49 7.31 17.41 5.84
N ILE A 50 6.53 18.46 5.61
CA ILE A 50 5.23 18.36 4.91
C ILE A 50 5.42 17.84 3.49
N THR A 51 6.42 18.35 2.77
CA THR A 51 6.71 17.88 1.40
C THR A 51 7.08 16.41 1.38
N ARG A 52 7.88 15.94 2.35
CA ARG A 52 8.24 14.52 2.48
C ARG A 52 7.01 13.65 2.78
N LEU A 53 6.16 14.08 3.72
CA LEU A 53 4.90 13.39 4.03
C LEU A 53 4.01 13.25 2.78
N MET A 54 3.88 14.31 1.99
CA MET A 54 3.09 14.29 0.76
C MET A 54 3.66 13.32 -0.28
N GLN A 55 4.98 13.26 -0.44
CA GLN A 55 5.62 12.33 -1.36
C GLN A 55 5.43 10.87 -0.92
N GLU A 56 5.60 10.58 0.37
CA GLU A 56 5.36 9.25 0.94
C GLU A 56 3.87 8.86 0.80
N ALA A 57 2.94 9.78 1.07
CA ALA A 57 1.50 9.55 0.87
C ALA A 57 1.16 9.24 -0.60
N ALA A 58 1.72 10.01 -1.54
CA ALA A 58 1.50 9.79 -2.97
C ALA A 58 2.05 8.44 -3.44
N PHE A 59 3.19 8.00 -2.90
CA PHE A 59 3.73 6.67 -3.18
C PHE A 59 2.80 5.57 -2.65
N LEU A 60 2.32 5.69 -1.42
CA LEU A 60 1.38 4.73 -0.84
C LEU A 60 0.08 4.65 -1.64
N LEU A 61 -0.46 5.79 -2.09
CA LEU A 61 -1.66 5.81 -2.94
C LEU A 61 -1.45 5.04 -4.25
N LYS A 62 -0.31 5.19 -4.92
CA LYS A 62 0.01 4.40 -6.13
C LYS A 62 0.07 2.91 -5.83
N ARG A 63 0.65 2.53 -4.68
CA ARG A 63 0.72 1.15 -4.24
C ARG A 63 -0.67 0.58 -3.93
N ALA A 64 -1.54 1.35 -3.30
CA ALA A 64 -2.93 0.96 -3.04
C ALA A 64 -3.69 0.65 -4.33
N VAL A 65 -3.58 1.51 -5.34
CA VAL A 65 -4.19 1.27 -6.67
C VAL A 65 -3.65 0.00 -7.33
N THR A 66 -2.35 -0.26 -7.19
CA THR A 66 -1.74 -1.49 -7.74
C THR A 66 -2.28 -2.74 -7.04
N ILE A 67 -2.45 -2.69 -5.72
CA ILE A 67 -3.05 -3.79 -4.94
C ILE A 67 -4.50 -4.01 -5.38
N GLU A 68 -5.29 -2.95 -5.52
CA GLU A 68 -6.68 -3.01 -5.95
C GLU A 68 -6.83 -3.66 -7.33
N ALA A 69 -6.05 -3.20 -8.32
CA ALA A 69 -6.02 -3.80 -9.65
C ALA A 69 -5.59 -5.29 -9.61
N GLY A 70 -4.65 -5.64 -8.72
CA GLY A 70 -4.26 -7.04 -8.53
C GLY A 70 -5.36 -7.91 -7.95
N LEU A 71 -6.16 -7.38 -7.01
CA LEU A 71 -7.30 -8.10 -6.44
C LEU A 71 -8.40 -8.32 -7.50
N GLU A 72 -8.65 -7.33 -8.36
CA GLU A 72 -9.55 -7.46 -9.49
C GLU A 72 -9.06 -8.54 -10.46
N ALA A 73 -7.77 -8.56 -10.80
CA ALA A 73 -7.17 -9.59 -11.64
C ALA A 73 -7.32 -11.00 -11.05
N VAL A 74 -7.15 -11.17 -9.74
CA VAL A 74 -7.44 -12.45 -9.05
C VAL A 74 -8.91 -12.83 -9.19
N GLY A 75 -9.83 -11.87 -9.09
CA GLY A 75 -11.26 -12.08 -9.33
C GLY A 75 -11.56 -12.59 -10.75
N LEU A 76 -10.95 -11.98 -11.76
CA LEU A 76 -11.09 -12.41 -13.16
C LEU A 76 -10.56 -13.82 -13.40
N LEU A 77 -9.41 -14.16 -12.81
CA LEU A 77 -8.84 -15.52 -12.89
C LEU A 77 -9.75 -16.57 -12.24
N ASN A 78 -10.52 -16.21 -11.20
CA ASN A 78 -11.50 -17.12 -10.60
C ASN A 78 -12.68 -17.36 -11.53
N ALA A 79 -13.23 -16.29 -12.11
CA ALA A 79 -14.34 -16.39 -13.05
C ALA A 79 -13.98 -17.21 -14.29
N GLU A 80 -12.75 -17.05 -14.81
CA GLU A 80 -12.26 -17.86 -15.93
C GLU A 80 -12.18 -19.35 -15.57
N ALA A 81 -11.64 -19.68 -14.39
CA ALA A 81 -11.57 -21.06 -13.91
C ALA A 81 -12.97 -21.69 -13.73
N GLU A 82 -13.95 -20.95 -13.22
CA GLU A 82 -15.33 -21.41 -13.07
C GLU A 82 -16.06 -21.59 -14.42
N SER A 83 -15.66 -20.85 -15.45
CA SER A 83 -16.26 -20.94 -16.79
C SER A 83 -15.69 -22.06 -17.66
N THR A 84 -14.61 -22.71 -17.23
CA THR A 84 -13.90 -23.76 -17.98
C THR A 84 -14.08 -25.17 -17.41
N GLU A 85 -14.84 -25.31 -16.31
CA GLU A 85 -15.36 -26.58 -15.77
C GLU A 85 -16.80 -26.85 -16.23
#